data_AF-A0A0V0GKU0-F1
#
_entry.id   AF-A0A0V0GKU0-F1
#
_cell.length_a   1.000
_cell.length_b   1.000
_cell.length_c   1.000
_cell.angle_alpha   90.00
_cell.angle_beta   90.00
_cell.angle_gamma   90.00
#
_symmetry.space_group_name_H-M   'P 1'
#
loop_
_entity.id
_entity.type
_entity.pdbx_description
1 polymer ?
#
loop_
_entity_poly.entity_id
_entity_poly.type
_entity_poly.pdbx_seq_one_letter_code
_entity_poly.pdbx_strand_id
1 'polypeptide(L)'
;MIEDPERDLNPDGSTSNPWNLSSVEQVESLKALIRILPMWSAGFMMFVDLNVFAFSVLQTKTMDRHIFPHFEVPAASFSVFLI
;
A
#
# COMPACT_ATOMS: atom_id res chain seq x y z
N MET A 1 -27.49 0.65 18.21
CA MET A 1 -28.58 0.34 19.14
C MET A 1 -29.73 -0.11 18.27
N ILE A 2 -30.24 -1.33 18.45
CA ILE A 2 -31.32 -1.86 17.59
C ILE A 2 -32.56 -1.02 17.87
N GLU A 3 -33.05 -0.34 16.83
CA GLU A 3 -34.22 0.53 16.93
C GLU A 3 -35.49 -0.23 16.55
N ASP A 4 -35.38 -1.21 15.63
CA ASP A 4 -36.50 -2.06 15.22
C ASP A 4 -36.02 -3.49 14.87
N PRO A 5 -36.17 -4.48 15.76
CA PRO A 5 -35.61 -5.82 15.60
C PRO A 5 -36.16 -6.62 14.41
N GLU A 6 -37.35 -6.28 13.89
CA GLU A 6 -37.95 -6.96 12.72
C GLU A 6 -37.43 -6.42 11.38
N ARG A 7 -36.90 -5.19 11.36
CA ARG A 7 -36.27 -4.58 10.16
C ARG A 7 -34.76 -4.76 10.12
N ASP A 8 -34.14 -4.82 11.28
CA ASP A 8 -32.69 -4.82 11.44
C ASP A 8 -32.08 -6.23 11.41
N LEU A 9 -32.90 -7.27 11.56
CA LEU A 9 -32.49 -8.67 11.61
C LEU A 9 -33.24 -9.51 10.58
N ASN A 10 -32.51 -10.39 9.91
CA ASN A 10 -33.05 -11.47 9.10
C ASN A 10 -33.70 -12.53 10.01
N PRO A 11 -34.59 -13.40 9.49
CA PRO A 11 -35.26 -14.43 10.28
C PRO A 11 -34.31 -15.49 10.91
N ASP A 12 -33.04 -15.50 10.52
CA ASP A 12 -31.96 -16.32 11.11
C ASP A 12 -31.22 -15.60 12.26
N GLY A 13 -31.62 -14.38 12.60
CA GLY A 13 -30.98 -13.54 13.61
C GLY A 13 -29.74 -12.79 13.12
N SER A 14 -29.39 -12.87 11.83
CA SER A 14 -28.28 -12.12 11.24
C SER A 14 -28.67 -10.68 10.92
N THR A 15 -27.71 -9.75 10.94
CA THR A 15 -27.98 -8.32 10.67
C THR A 15 -28.38 -8.10 9.21
N SER A 16 -29.54 -7.49 8.98
CA SER A 16 -30.08 -7.16 7.66
C SER A 16 -29.21 -6.12 6.92
N ASN A 17 -28.63 -5.16 7.66
CA ASN A 17 -27.71 -4.15 7.12
C ASN A 17 -26.41 -4.06 7.95
N PRO A 18 -25.28 -4.64 7.48
CA PRO A 18 -24.01 -4.64 8.22
C PRO A 18 -23.40 -3.26 8.42
N TRP A 19 -23.83 -2.26 7.64
CA TRP A 19 -23.38 -0.87 7.74
C TRP A 19 -24.18 -0.02 8.73
N ASN A 20 -25.41 -0.45 9.05
CA ASN A 20 -26.32 0.28 9.95
C ASN A 20 -26.33 -0.35 11.35
N LEU A 21 -26.10 -1.66 11.44
CA LEU A 21 -26.04 -2.43 12.66
C LEU A 21 -24.65 -3.08 12.82
N SER A 22 -23.63 -2.25 13.05
CA SER A 22 -22.28 -2.77 13.27
C SER A 22 -22.24 -3.55 14.59
N SER A 23 -22.05 -4.88 14.51
CA SER A 23 -21.90 -5.70 15.72
C SER A 23 -20.55 -5.38 16.38
N VAL A 24 -20.48 -5.47 17.71
CA VAL A 24 -19.23 -5.21 18.45
C VAL A 24 -18.08 -6.10 17.95
N GLU A 25 -18.40 -7.32 17.54
CA GLU A 25 -17.47 -8.29 16.96
C GLU A 25 -16.86 -7.80 15.63
N GLN A 26 -17.66 -7.19 14.75
CA GLN A 26 -17.16 -6.61 13.49
C GLN A 26 -16.22 -5.42 13.74
N VAL A 27 -16.57 -4.56 14.70
CA VAL A 27 -15.72 -3.42 15.08
C VAL A 27 -14.41 -3.90 15.68
N GLU A 28 -14.44 -4.97 16.48
CA GLU A 28 -13.24 -5.56 17.08
C GLU A 28 -12.32 -6.20 16.03
N SER A 29 -12.90 -6.94 15.07
CA SER A 29 -12.16 -7.49 13.93
C SER A 29 -11.51 -6.40 13.08
N LEU A 30 -12.24 -5.33 12.76
CA LEU A 30 -11.70 -4.19 12.03
C LEU A 30 -10.60 -3.47 12.82
N LYS A 31 -10.78 -3.29 14.14
CA LYS A 31 -9.78 -2.70 15.02
C LYS A 31 -8.49 -3.53 15.05
N ALA A 32 -8.60 -4.86 15.05
CA ALA A 32 -7.45 -5.76 14.98
C ALA A 32 -6.69 -5.60 13.66
N LEU A 33 -7.40 -5.54 12.52
CA LEU A 33 -6.80 -5.30 11.21
C LEU A 33 -6.07 -3.95 11.14
N ILE A 34 -6.71 -2.89 11.62
CA ILE A 34 -6.12 -1.54 11.65
C ILE A 34 -4.83 -1.53 12.48
N ARG A 35 -4.76 -2.30 13.57
CA ARG A 35 -3.56 -2.40 14.41
C ARG A 35 -2.39 -3.11 13.71
N ILE A 36 -2.66 -3.97 12.73
CA ILE A 36 -1.63 -4.69 11.95
C ILE A 36 -1.14 -3.85 10.77
N LEU A 37 -1.93 -2.86 10.31
CA LEU A 37 -1.57 -2.00 9.17
C LEU A 37 -0.17 -1.39 9.28
N PRO A 38 0.27 -0.79 10.41
CA PRO A 38 1.60 -0.17 10.47
C PRO A 38 2.74 -1.15 10.20
N MET A 39 2.61 -2.40 10.68
CA MET A 39 3.60 -3.45 10.45
C MET A 39 3.63 -3.88 8.98
N TRP A 40 2.44 -4.03 8.38
CA TRP A 40 2.31 -4.38 6.97
C TRP A 40 2.82 -3.25 6.06
N SER A 41 2.49 -1.99 6.38
CA SER A 41 2.95 -0.80 5.66
C SER A 41 4.47 -0.63 5.70
N ALA A 42 5.13 -0.94 6.84
CA ALA A 42 6.58 -0.91 6.92
C ALA A 42 7.24 -1.92 5.98
N GLY A 43 6.69 -3.14 5.88
CA GLY A 43 7.15 -4.15 4.92
C GLY A 43 6.94 -3.72 3.47
N PHE A 44 5.82 -3.06 3.18
CA PHE A 44 5.55 -2.52 1.86
C PHE A 44 6.52 -1.39 1.48
N MET A 45 6.77 -0.44 2.39
CA MET A 45 7.76 0.62 2.17
C MET A 45 9.15 0.06 1.88
N MET A 46 9.61 -0.91 2.67
CA MET A 46 10.89 -1.57 2.42
C MET A 46 10.94 -2.23 1.04
N PHE A 47 9.86 -2.85 0.59
CA PHE A 47 9.79 -3.43 -0.75
C PHE A 47 9.91 -2.37 -1.86
N VAL A 48 9.31 -1.20 -1.67
CA VAL A 48 9.45 -0.06 -2.59
C VAL A 48 10.89 0.42 -2.63
N ASP A 49 11.54 0.56 -1.48
CA ASP A 49 12.93 1.03 -1.39
C ASP A 49 13.92 0.13 -2.15
N LEU A 50 13.70 -1.20 -2.12
CA LEU A 50 14.50 -2.15 -2.89
C LEU A 50 14.42 -1.92 -4.41
N ASN A 51 13.34 -1.32 -4.90
CA ASN A 51 13.12 -1.07 -6.33
C ASN A 51 13.65 0.31 -6.79
N VAL A 52 14.11 1.17 -5.88
CA VAL A 52 14.63 2.52 -6.19
C VAL A 52 15.83 2.44 -7.15
N PHE A 53 16.70 1.44 -6.97
CA PHE A 53 17.86 1.24 -7.86
C PHE A 53 17.43 0.96 -9.30
N ALA A 54 16.49 0.02 -9.50
CA ALA A 54 16.03 -0.35 -10.84
C ALA A 54 15.32 0.81 -11.54
N PHE A 55 14.48 1.55 -10.80
CA PHE A 55 13.81 2.74 -11.31
C PHE A 55 14.80 3.82 -11.73
N SER A 56 15.83 4.06 -10.92
CA SER A 56 16.80 5.09 -11.24
C SER A 56 17.69 4.75 -12.44
N VAL A 57 18.06 3.49 -12.61
CA VAL A 57 18.71 3.04 -13.86
C VAL A 57 17.82 3.31 -15.05
N LEU A 58 16.51 3.03 -14.95
CA LEU A 58 15.57 3.32 -16.03
C LEU A 58 15.46 4.82 -16.32
N GLN A 59 15.43 5.66 -15.27
CA GLN A 59 15.40 7.11 -15.39
C GLN A 59 16.67 7.66 -16.06
N THR A 60 17.86 7.18 -15.68
CA THR A 60 19.10 7.63 -16.31
C THR A 60 19.24 7.12 -17.73
N LYS A 61 18.65 5.98 -18.08
CA LYS A 61 18.59 5.53 -19.48
C LYS A 61 17.83 6.49 -20.39
N THR A 62 16.84 7.22 -19.88
CA THR A 62 16.09 8.22 -20.67
C THR A 62 16.74 9.61 -20.66
N MET A 63 17.72 9.84 -19.77
CA MET A 63 18.50 11.08 -19.74
C MET A 63 19.59 11.05 -20.82
N ASP A 64 19.94 12.23 -21.36
CA ASP A 64 21.11 12.36 -22.21
C ASP A 64 22.38 12.23 -21.36
N ARG A 65 23.18 11.21 -21.67
CA ARG A 65 24.38 10.81 -20.92
C ARG A 65 25.68 11.07 -21.69
N HIS A 66 25.62 11.85 -22.77
CA HIS A 66 26.80 12.22 -23.55
C HIS A 66 27.61 13.31 -22.84
N ILE A 67 28.82 12.97 -22.41
CA ILE A 67 29.79 13.95 -21.85
C ILE A 67 30.75 14.42 -22.95
N PHE A 68 31.07 13.54 -23.90
CA PHE A 68 31.86 13.88 -25.09
C PHE A 68 31.15 13.35 -26.34
N PRO A 69 31.48 13.86 -27.55
CA PRO A 69 30.81 13.47 -28.80
C PRO A 69 30.82 11.96 -29.09
N HIS A 70 31.71 11.19 -28.46
CA HIS A 70 31.86 9.74 -28.63
C HIS A 70 31.82 8.97 -27.31
N PHE A 71 31.45 9.62 -26.19
CA PHE A 71 31.45 8.97 -24.88
C PHE A 71 30.12 9.22 -24.16
N GLU A 72 29.38 8.13 -23.98
CA GLU A 72 28.15 8.06 -23.18
C GLU A 72 28.44 7.28 -21.90
N VAL A 73 28.07 7.85 -20.75
CA VAL A 73 28.23 7.18 -19.46
C VAL A 73 27.14 6.11 -19.28
N PRO A 74 27.47 4.87 -18.87
CA PRO A 74 26.45 3.84 -18.59
C PRO A 74 25.47 4.29 -17.51
N ALA A 75 24.16 4.06 -17.70
CA ALA A 75 23.13 4.48 -16.75
C ALA A 75 23.36 3.92 -15.33
N ALA A 76 23.82 2.68 -15.22
CA ALA A 76 24.15 2.06 -13.94
C ALA A 76 25.32 2.73 -13.18
N SER A 77 26.15 3.53 -13.87
CA SER A 77 27.23 4.29 -13.21
C SER A 77 26.70 5.47 -12.41
N PHE A 78 25.49 5.96 -12.70
CA PHE A 78 24.85 7.03 -11.93
C PHE A 78 24.30 6.56 -10.60
N SER A 79 24.26 5.25 -10.35
CA SER A 79 23.74 4.70 -9.10
C SER A 79 24.52 5.15 -7.86
N VAL A 80 25.77 5.61 -8.02
CA VAL A 80 26.62 6.16 -6.95
C VAL A 80 26.08 7.49 -6.40
N PHE A 81 25.29 8.22 -7.17
CA PHE A 81 24.74 9.54 -6.78
C PHE A 81 23.32 9.45 -6.19
N LEU A 82 22.80 8.24 -5.95
CA LEU A 82 21.42 7.98 -5.53
C LEU A 82 21.26 7.74 -4.02
N ILE A 83 22.34 7.88 -3.26
CA ILE A 83 22.40 7.82 -1.79
C ILE A 83 22.82 9.20 -1.28
#